data_AF-A0A662VFI9-F1
#
_entry.id   AF-A0A662VFI9-F1
#
_cell.length_a   1.000
_cell.length_b   1.000
_cell.length_c   1.000
_cell.angle_alpha   90.00
_cell.angle_beta   90.00
_cell.angle_gamma   90.00
#
_symmetry.space_group_name_H-M   'P 1'
#
loop_
_entity.id
_entity.type
_entity.pdbx_description
1 polymer ?
#
loop_
_entity_poly.entity_id
_entity_poly.type
_entity_poly.pdbx_seq_one_letter_code
_entity_poly.pdbx_strand_id
1 'polypeptide(L)'
;MKITVKFKILYPQGEIVTCHGYIHQKGYMKAKQTHLDLSPTCDKEGLLSELGFKHGLQLICNNHRNGICLFIDFLNNHICIEPMKENIIINCGEKKIFLMTTRSGNIYLGPITLKKKTLKMNNKQS
;
A
#
# COMPACT_ATOMS: atom_id res chain seq x y z
N MET A 1 -5.02 -10.67 11.42
CA MET A 1 -3.55 -10.77 11.48
C MET A 1 -2.90 -9.46 11.03
N LYS A 2 -1.74 -9.12 11.58
CA LYS A 2 -0.81 -8.08 11.07
C LYS A 2 0.37 -8.74 10.38
N ILE A 3 0.77 -8.23 9.22
CA ILE A 3 1.97 -8.68 8.49
C ILE A 3 2.90 -7.48 8.32
N THR A 4 4.12 -7.58 8.84
CA THR A 4 5.17 -6.59 8.57
C THR A 4 5.79 -6.85 7.20
N VAL A 5 5.90 -5.82 6.37
CA VAL A 5 6.39 -5.92 4.99
C VAL A 5 7.28 -4.71 4.70
N LYS A 6 8.38 -4.92 3.95
CA LYS A 6 9.14 -3.83 3.35
C LYS A 6 8.50 -3.47 2.02
N PHE A 7 8.24 -2.18 1.82
CA PHE A 7 7.62 -1.63 0.62
C PHE A 7 8.63 -0.85 -0.21
N LYS A 8 8.39 -0.86 -1.52
CA LYS A 8 8.98 0.02 -2.49
C LYS A 8 7.89 0.99 -2.95
N ILE A 9 8.14 2.29 -2.81
CA ILE A 9 7.23 3.35 -3.25
C ILE A 9 7.89 4.09 -4.40
N LEU A 10 7.23 4.11 -5.55
CA LEU A 10 7.67 4.81 -6.75
C LEU A 10 6.90 6.11 -6.87
N TYR A 11 7.63 7.22 -6.84
CA TYR A 11 7.08 8.56 -6.97
C TYR A 11 7.13 9.06 -8.44
N PRO A 12 6.27 10.02 -8.80
CA PRO A 12 6.16 10.59 -10.15
C PRO A 12 7.48 11.02 -10.82
N GLN A 13 8.46 11.53 -10.07
CA GLN A 13 9.74 12.01 -10.64
C GLN A 13 10.79 10.88 -10.76
N GLY A 14 10.37 9.62 -10.57
CA GLY A 14 11.21 8.43 -10.75
C GLY A 14 11.95 8.02 -9.48
N GLU A 15 11.77 8.73 -8.36
CA GLU A 15 12.41 8.34 -7.11
C GLU A 15 11.74 7.11 -6.50
N ILE A 16 12.58 6.36 -5.80
CA ILE A 16 12.19 5.14 -5.13
C ILE A 16 12.50 5.29 -3.65
N VAL A 17 11.46 5.21 -2.82
CA VAL A 17 11.59 5.12 -1.36
C VAL A 17 11.36 3.69 -0.93
N THR A 18 12.23 3.16 -0.10
CA THR A 18 11.99 1.87 0.55
C THR A 18 11.78 2.07 2.04
N CYS A 19 10.72 1.48 2.56
CA CYS A 19 10.31 1.69 3.94
C CYS A 19 9.57 0.47 4.49
N HIS A 20 9.29 0.47 5.78
CA HIS A 20 8.49 -0.57 6.42
C HIS A 20 7.03 -0.16 6.50
N GLY A 21 6.15 -1.14 6.40
CA GLY A 21 4.73 -0.95 6.67
C GLY A 21 4.09 -2.24 7.14
N TYR A 22 2.81 -2.13 7.45
CA TYR A 22 2.00 -3.21 7.95
C TYR A 22 0.81 -3.45 7.04
N ILE A 23 0.46 -4.73 6.86
CA ILE A 23 -0.81 -5.13 6.27
C ILE A 23 -1.68 -5.63 7.42
N HIS A 24 -2.77 -4.93 7.68
CA HIS A 24 -3.77 -5.34 8.65
C HIS A 24 -4.94 -5.99 7.92
N GLN A 25 -5.18 -7.27 8.18
CA GLN A 25 -6.35 -7.96 7.64
C GLN A 25 -7.63 -7.52 8.34
N LYS A 26 -8.75 -7.52 7.61
CA LYS A 26 -10.10 -7.34 8.18
C LYS A 26 -10.28 -8.21 9.44
N GLY A 27 -10.88 -7.62 10.47
CA GLY A 27 -11.11 -8.25 11.77
C GLY A 27 -9.93 -8.16 12.75
N TYR A 28 -8.70 -7.91 12.28
CA TYR A 28 -7.58 -7.68 13.19
C TYR A 28 -7.76 -6.37 13.97
N MET A 29 -7.75 -6.43 15.30
CA MET A 29 -8.00 -5.27 16.17
C MET A 29 -9.26 -4.47 15.75
N LYS A 30 -10.33 -5.18 15.38
CA LYS A 30 -11.60 -4.58 14.91
C LYS A 30 -11.48 -3.77 13.61
N ALA A 31 -10.43 -3.97 12.80
CA ALA A 31 -10.32 -3.36 11.48
C ALA A 31 -11.51 -3.75 10.59
N LYS A 32 -12.25 -2.74 10.10
CA LYS A 32 -13.44 -2.94 9.25
C LYS A 32 -13.09 -3.51 7.87
N GLN A 33 -11.87 -3.23 7.40
CA GLN A 33 -11.36 -3.64 6.09
C GLN A 33 -9.87 -3.97 6.17
N THR A 34 -9.40 -4.76 5.21
CA THR A 34 -7.97 -4.97 5.00
C THR A 34 -7.35 -3.67 4.49
N HIS A 35 -6.26 -3.24 5.10
CA HIS A 35 -5.60 -1.96 4.79
C HIS A 35 -4.08 -2.08 4.95
N LEU A 36 -3.38 -1.13 4.32
CA LEU A 36 -1.96 -0.87 4.57
C LEU A 36 -1.82 0.24 5.61
N ASP A 37 -0.76 0.15 6.39
CA ASP A 37 -0.31 1.19 7.29
C ASP A 37 1.19 1.39 7.08
N LEU A 38 1.56 2.41 6.32
CA LEU A 38 2.94 2.71 5.93
C LEU A 38 3.60 3.57 7.00
N SER A 39 4.81 3.22 7.44
CA SER A 39 5.58 4.00 8.42
C SER A 39 5.79 5.44 7.94
N PRO A 40 5.97 6.44 8.82
CA PRO A 40 6.28 7.81 8.41
C PRO A 40 7.54 7.90 7.52
N THR A 41 8.46 6.94 7.67
CA THR A 41 9.65 6.82 6.81
C THR A 41 9.35 6.53 5.33
N CYS A 42 8.10 6.15 5.01
CA CYS A 42 7.61 5.96 3.65
C CYS A 42 7.23 7.27 2.95
N ASP A 43 6.99 8.32 3.74
CA ASP A 43 6.38 9.55 3.28
C ASP A 43 7.47 10.56 2.87
N LYS A 44 7.82 10.55 1.58
CA LYS A 44 8.87 11.43 1.05
C LYS A 44 8.37 12.87 1.12
N GLU A 45 9.13 13.73 1.78
CA GLU A 45 8.86 15.18 1.87
C GLU A 45 7.44 15.50 2.41
N GLY A 46 6.77 14.55 3.05
CA GLY A 46 5.43 14.73 3.59
C GLY A 46 4.30 14.65 2.57
N LEU A 47 4.55 14.31 1.30
CA LEU A 47 3.53 14.35 0.24
C LEU A 47 2.29 13.52 0.59
N LEU A 48 2.46 12.27 1.03
CA LEU A 48 1.33 11.41 1.40
C LEU A 48 0.67 11.93 2.68
N SER A 49 1.42 12.47 3.64
CA SER A 49 0.81 13.09 4.82
C SER A 49 -0.02 14.30 4.45
N GLU A 50 0.48 15.21 3.60
CA GLU A 50 -0.24 16.40 3.17
C GLU A 50 -1.57 16.07 2.49
N LEU A 51 -1.56 15.04 1.63
CA LEU A 51 -2.78 14.48 1.03
C LEU A 51 -3.77 13.95 2.09
N GLY A 52 -3.25 13.38 3.17
CA GLY A 52 -4.03 12.70 4.22
C GLY A 52 -4.45 13.56 5.41
N PHE A 53 -3.86 14.74 5.61
CA PHE A 53 -3.83 15.43 6.91
C PHE A 53 -5.15 16.10 7.32
N LYS A 54 -6.04 16.48 6.40
CA LYS A 54 -7.26 17.27 6.75
C LYS A 54 -8.52 16.43 6.93
N HIS A 55 -8.85 15.55 6.00
CA HIS A 55 -10.08 14.74 6.07
C HIS A 55 -9.90 13.30 5.56
N GLY A 56 -8.67 12.90 5.25
CA GLY A 56 -8.40 11.81 4.34
C GLY A 56 -8.92 12.09 2.92
N LEU A 57 -8.39 11.36 1.95
CA LEU A 57 -8.66 11.57 0.54
C LEU A 57 -8.99 10.23 -0.12
N GLN A 58 -10.03 10.22 -0.96
CA GLN A 58 -10.29 9.09 -1.84
C GLN A 58 -9.49 9.25 -3.12
N LEU A 59 -8.62 8.28 -3.40
CA LEU A 59 -7.79 8.24 -4.59
C LEU A 59 -8.24 7.10 -5.50
N ILE A 60 -8.14 7.29 -6.82
CA ILE A 60 -8.35 6.20 -7.77
C ILE A 60 -7.18 5.21 -7.60
N CYS A 61 -7.52 3.93 -7.49
CA CYS A 61 -6.58 2.85 -7.28
C CYS A 61 -6.58 1.90 -8.47
N ASN A 62 -5.39 1.62 -8.99
CA ASN A 62 -5.15 0.64 -10.04
C ASN A 62 -4.21 -0.46 -9.54
N ASN A 63 -4.45 -1.71 -9.94
CA ASN A 63 -3.53 -2.80 -9.65
C ASN A 63 -2.25 -2.64 -10.49
N HIS A 64 -1.09 -2.82 -9.86
CA HIS A 64 0.20 -2.73 -10.53
C HIS A 64 1.17 -3.77 -10.00
N ARG A 65 1.57 -4.73 -10.84
CA ARG A 65 2.45 -5.86 -10.46
C ARG A 65 1.90 -6.58 -9.22
N ASN A 66 2.66 -6.60 -8.12
CA ASN A 66 2.28 -7.21 -6.85
C ASN A 66 1.67 -6.18 -5.86
N GLY A 67 1.40 -4.95 -6.32
CA GLY A 67 0.96 -3.83 -5.51
C GLY A 67 -0.11 -2.98 -6.19
N ILE A 68 -0.18 -1.71 -5.77
CA ILE A 68 -1.20 -0.75 -6.19
C ILE A 68 -0.56 0.55 -6.65
N CYS A 69 -1.23 1.27 -7.55
CA CYS A 69 -0.91 2.66 -7.90
C CYS A 69 -2.09 3.57 -7.61
N LEU A 70 -1.80 4.72 -7.00
CA LEU A 70 -2.77 5.73 -6.62
C LEU A 70 -2.65 6.89 -7.58
N PHE A 71 -3.73 7.22 -8.28
CA PHE A 71 -3.76 8.41 -9.12
C PHE A 71 -4.02 9.63 -8.23
N ILE A 72 -3.16 10.64 -8.38
CA ILE A 72 -3.22 11.91 -7.67
C ILE A 72 -3.67 12.99 -8.67
N ASP A 73 -4.95 13.34 -8.64
CA ASP A 73 -5.61 14.17 -9.65
C ASP A 73 -4.86 15.47 -9.97
N PHE A 74 -4.43 16.24 -8.96
CA PHE A 74 -3.76 17.54 -9.16
C PHE A 74 -2.31 17.41 -9.66
N LEU A 75 -1.67 16.26 -9.45
CA LEU A 75 -0.36 15.96 -10.05
C LEU A 75 -0.50 15.37 -11.45
N ASN A 76 -1.73 14.95 -11.83
CA ASN A 76 -2.01 14.15 -13.01
C ASN A 76 -1.03 12.96 -13.16
N ASN A 77 -0.73 12.29 -12.04
CA ASN A 77 0.30 11.25 -11.98
C ASN A 77 -0.02 10.17 -10.94
N HIS A 78 0.80 9.12 -10.90
CA HIS A 78 0.60 7.97 -10.03
C HIS A 78 1.73 7.82 -9.01
N ILE A 79 1.37 7.41 -7.79
CA ILE A 79 2.30 6.89 -6.79
C ILE A 79 2.05 5.38 -6.68
N CYS A 80 3.07 4.56 -6.91
CA CYS A 80 2.94 3.10 -6.87
C CYS A 80 3.61 2.51 -5.63
N ILE A 81 2.92 1.57 -4.98
CA ILE A 81 3.34 0.95 -3.72
C ILE A 81 3.38 -0.55 -3.93
N GLU A 82 4.58 -1.11 -3.87
CA GLU A 82 4.87 -2.52 -4.14
C GLU A 82 5.43 -3.19 -2.88
N PRO A 83 4.88 -4.35 -2.45
CA PRO A 83 5.56 -5.17 -1.45
C PRO A 83 6.83 -5.76 -2.05
N MET A 84 7.96 -5.66 -1.34
CA MET A 84 9.22 -6.27 -1.78
C MET A 84 9.25 -7.79 -1.63
N LYS A 85 8.25 -8.38 -0.95
CA LYS A 85 8.16 -9.83 -0.75
C LYS A 85 7.34 -10.47 -1.86
N GLU A 86 7.96 -11.29 -2.70
CA GLU A 86 7.34 -11.85 -3.92
C GLU A 86 6.08 -12.69 -3.71
N ASN A 87 5.90 -13.26 -2.52
CA ASN A 87 4.71 -14.05 -2.19
C ASN A 87 3.53 -13.22 -1.65
N ILE A 88 3.69 -11.90 -1.55
CA ILE A 88 2.65 -10.97 -1.12
C ILE A 88 2.18 -10.19 -2.33
N ILE A 89 0.89 -10.30 -2.64
CA ILE A 89 0.22 -9.51 -3.66
C ILE A 89 -0.84 -8.66 -2.97
N ILE A 90 -0.75 -7.36 -3.16
CA ILE A 90 -1.75 -6.40 -2.73
C ILE A 90 -2.47 -5.89 -3.97
N ASN A 91 -3.79 -5.97 -3.99
CA ASN A 91 -4.60 -5.37 -5.03
C ASN A 91 -5.52 -4.32 -4.41
N CYS A 92 -5.98 -3.38 -5.22
CA CYS A 92 -7.07 -2.49 -4.87
C CYS A 92 -8.29 -3.33 -4.43
N GLY A 93 -8.84 -3.00 -3.26
CA GLY A 93 -10.08 -3.63 -2.80
C GLY A 93 -11.27 -3.14 -3.61
N GLU A 94 -11.22 -1.88 -3.98
CA GLU A 94 -12.20 -1.15 -4.78
C GLU A 94 -11.45 -0.22 -5.75
N LYS A 95 -12.15 0.35 -6.73
CA LYS A 95 -11.55 1.36 -7.64
C LYS A 95 -11.08 2.62 -6.92
N LYS A 96 -11.59 2.87 -5.71
CA LYS A 96 -11.18 4.00 -4.87
C LYS A 96 -10.64 3.47 -3.55
N ILE A 97 -9.54 4.04 -3.08
CA ILE A 97 -9.05 3.78 -1.73
C ILE A 97 -8.94 5.09 -0.94
N PHE A 98 -9.10 4.96 0.37
CA PHE A 98 -8.93 6.04 1.31
C PHE A 98 -7.47 6.14 1.74
N LEU A 99 -6.90 7.33 1.60
CA LEU A 99 -5.61 7.73 2.13
C LEU A 99 -5.86 8.62 3.35
N MET A 100 -5.23 8.33 4.48
CA MET A 100 -5.28 9.21 5.65
C MET A 100 -4.01 9.09 6.49
N THR A 101 -3.64 10.16 7.17
CA THR A 101 -2.60 10.10 8.20
C THR A 101 -3.22 9.67 9.52
N THR A 102 -2.68 8.62 10.11
CA THR A 102 -3.11 8.12 11.42
C THR A 102 -2.58 9.01 12.56
N ARG A 103 -3.12 8.85 13.77
CA ARG A 103 -2.62 9.57 14.96
C ARG A 103 -1.14 9.32 15.27
N SER A 104 -0.61 8.15 14.87
CA SER A 104 0.81 7.80 15.02
C SER A 104 1.68 8.28 13.86
N GLY A 105 1.13 9.04 12.91
CA GLY A 105 1.86 9.56 11.75
C GLY A 105 2.02 8.56 10.59
N ASN A 106 1.49 7.35 10.71
CA ASN A 106 1.53 6.39 9.59
C ASN A 106 0.54 6.80 8.48
N ILE A 107 0.82 6.42 7.24
CA ILE A 107 -0.10 6.57 6.11
C ILE A 107 -0.96 5.32 5.98
N TYR A 108 -2.24 5.48 6.27
CA TYR A 108 -3.26 4.44 6.07
C TYR A 108 -3.73 4.43 4.61
N LEU A 109 -3.85 3.24 4.03
CA LEU A 109 -4.41 3.03 2.70
C LEU A 109 -5.38 1.85 2.68
N GLY A 110 -6.65 2.08 2.36
CA GLY A 110 -7.62 0.99 2.22
C GLY A 110 -8.99 1.42 1.68
N PRO A 111 -9.82 0.49 1.17
CA PRO A 111 -9.65 -0.96 1.26
C PRO A 111 -8.67 -1.53 0.22
N ILE A 112 -7.89 -2.53 0.64
CA ILE A 112 -7.09 -3.37 -0.25
C ILE A 112 -7.48 -4.85 -0.09
N THR A 113 -7.09 -5.68 -1.04
CA THR A 113 -7.13 -7.15 -0.89
C THR A 113 -5.71 -7.72 -0.85
N LEU A 114 -5.55 -8.78 -0.05
CA LEU A 114 -4.29 -9.50 0.08
C LEU A 114 -4.44 -10.89 -0.53
N LYS A 115 -3.59 -11.23 -1.51
CA LYS A 115 -3.42 -12.60 -2.01
C LYS A 115 -2.01 -13.07 -1.70
N LYS A 116 -1.88 -14.29 -1.17
CA LYS A 116 -0.57 -14.95 -1.09
C LYS A 116 -0.34 -15.71 -2.39
N LYS A 117 0.81 -15.49 -3.04
CA LYS A 117 1.19 -16.28 -4.21
C LYS A 117 1.54 -17.69 -3.71
N THR A 118 0.78 -18.69 -4.11
CA THR A 118 1.17 -20.08 -3.89
C THR A 118 2.37 -20.35 -4.80
N LEU A 119 3.56 -20.46 -4.22
CA LEU A 119 4.72 -20.94 -4.97
C LEU A 119 4.46 -22.42 -5.25
N LYS A 120 4.14 -22.77 -6.50
CA LYS A 120 4.20 -24.16 -6.93
C LYS A 120 5.67 -24.56 -6.82
N MET A 121 6.00 -25.34 -5.80
CA MET A 121 7.27 -26.06 -5.77
C MET A 121 7.26 -26.99 -6.98
N ASN A 122 8.02 -26.62 -8.02
CA ASN A 122 8.35 -27.57 -9.06
C ASN A 122 9.25 -28.62 -8.42
N ASN A 123 8.67 -29.75 -8.00
CA ASN A 123 9.42 -30.96 -7.78
C ASN A 123 9.95 -31.43 -9.14
N LYS A 124 11.08 -30.88 -9.58
CA LYS A 124 11.95 -31.57 -10.52
C LYS A 124 12.66 -32.66 -9.72
N GLN A 125 12.06 -33.84 -9.67
CA GLN A 125 12.85 -35.06 -9.54
C GLN A 125 13.45 -35.32 -10.92
N SER A 126 14.78 -35.29 -11.00
CA SER A 126 15.58 -35.86 -12.08
C SER A 126 16.26 -37.10 -11.52
#